data_AF-T1JI72-F1
#
_entry.id   AF-T1JI72-F1
#
_cell.length_a   1.000
_cell.length_b   1.000
_cell.length_c   1.000
_cell.angle_alpha   90.00
_cell.angle_beta   90.00
_cell.angle_gamma   90.00
#
_symmetry.space_group_name_H-M   'P 1'
#
loop_
_entity.id
_entity.type
_entity.pdbx_description
1 polymer ?
#
loop_
_entity_poly.entity_id
_entity_poly.type
_entity_poly.pdbx_seq_one_letter_code
_entity_poly.pdbx_strand_id
1 'polypeptide(L)'
;MHLTRFLLKAIAPGNIWRGKHRVYRPIKFHHKVEVFRTLAREEENSFYLTRPYLTQEQEFRSGYELGAKQKRYERTIGKSKLNMLPNKTTPVV
;
A
#
# COMPACT_ATOMS: atom_id res chain seq x y z
N MET A 1 -26.77 -37.45 1.92
CA MET A 1 -26.75 -36.02 2.33
C MET A 1 -27.31 -35.13 1.22
N HIS A 2 -28.63 -35.17 1.01
CA HIS A 2 -29.29 -34.40 -0.06
C HIS A 2 -29.84 -33.06 0.42
N LEU A 3 -30.20 -32.98 1.71
CA LEU A 3 -30.68 -31.77 2.37
C LEU A 3 -29.62 -30.66 2.37
N THR A 4 -28.37 -30.99 2.70
CA THR A 4 -27.25 -30.01 2.69
C THR A 4 -26.97 -29.48 1.29
N ARG A 5 -26.98 -30.35 0.26
CA ARG A 5 -26.85 -29.94 -1.15
C ARG A 5 -28.03 -29.09 -1.63
N PHE A 6 -29.25 -29.37 -1.17
CA PHE A 6 -30.44 -28.60 -1.52
C PHE A 6 -30.43 -27.21 -0.88
N LEU A 7 -30.02 -27.11 0.39
CA LEU A 7 -29.88 -25.84 1.13
C LEU A 7 -28.71 -24.99 0.59
N LEU A 8 -27.62 -25.62 0.13
CA LEU A 8 -26.45 -24.94 -0.45
C LEU A 8 -26.59 -24.64 -1.96
N LYS A 9 -27.74 -24.90 -2.60
CA LYS A 9 -27.97 -24.64 -4.04
C LYS A 9 -27.72 -23.19 -4.48
N ALA A 10 -27.81 -22.23 -3.56
CA ALA A 10 -27.56 -20.83 -3.84
C ALA A 10 -26.07 -20.50 -4.02
N ILE A 11 -25.17 -21.44 -3.72
CA ILE A 11 -23.71 -21.25 -3.78
C ILE A 11 -23.16 -22.10 -4.93
N ALA A 12 -22.31 -21.51 -5.77
CA ALA A 12 -21.71 -22.18 -6.91
C ALA A 12 -20.94 -23.46 -6.46
N PRO A 13 -21.02 -24.56 -7.22
CA PRO A 13 -20.37 -25.81 -6.83
C PRO A 13 -18.84 -25.66 -6.84
N GLY A 14 -18.19 -25.99 -5.72
CA GLY A 14 -16.74 -25.91 -5.58
C GLY A 14 -16.27 -24.52 -5.12
N ASN A 15 -15.21 -23.99 -5.75
CA ASN A 15 -14.66 -22.69 -5.38
C ASN A 15 -15.53 -21.54 -5.93
N ILE A 16 -15.99 -20.65 -5.05
CA ILE A 16 -16.88 -19.54 -5.37
C ILE A 16 -16.29 -18.60 -6.44
N TRP A 17 -14.97 -18.40 -6.44
CA TRP A 17 -14.29 -17.38 -7.25
C TRP A 17 -13.55 -17.95 -8.47
N ARG A 18 -13.43 -19.28 -8.59
CA ARG A 18 -12.57 -19.95 -9.58
C ARG A 18 -13.28 -21.17 -10.18
N GLY A 19 -12.92 -21.53 -11.41
CA GLY A 19 -13.48 -22.67 -12.13
C GLY A 19 -14.68 -22.32 -13.02
N LYS A 20 -15.36 -23.35 -13.54
CA LYS A 20 -16.43 -23.22 -14.56
C LYS A 20 -17.68 -22.53 -14.01
N HIS A 21 -18.12 -22.91 -12.81
CA HIS A 21 -19.30 -22.35 -12.17
C HIS A 21 -18.83 -21.47 -11.02
N ARG A 22 -18.81 -20.16 -11.26
CA ARG A 22 -18.38 -19.11 -10.30
C ARG A 22 -19.54 -18.18 -9.98
N VAL A 23 -19.51 -17.57 -8.80
CA VAL A 23 -20.46 -16.52 -8.46
C VAL A 23 -20.04 -15.23 -9.13
N TYR A 24 -20.82 -14.78 -10.11
CA TYR A 24 -20.60 -13.50 -10.78
C TYR A 24 -21.16 -12.36 -9.93
N ARG A 25 -20.32 -11.37 -9.61
CA ARG A 25 -20.78 -10.11 -9.03
C ARG A 25 -21.04 -9.11 -10.17
N PRO A 26 -22.30 -8.70 -10.41
CA PRO A 26 -22.58 -7.70 -11.44
C PRO A 26 -21.94 -6.36 -11.09
N ILE A 27 -21.41 -5.69 -12.12
CA ILE A 27 -20.83 -4.36 -11.98
C ILE A 27 -21.97 -3.37 -11.73
N LYS A 28 -21.95 -2.75 -10.54
CA LYS A 28 -22.91 -1.72 -10.16
C LYS A 28 -22.48 -0.37 -10.70
N PHE A 29 -23.43 0.57 -10.80
CA PHE A 29 -23.18 1.92 -11.29
C PHE A 29 -22.07 2.66 -10.53
N HIS A 30 -22.04 2.57 -9.20
CA HIS A 30 -21.02 3.25 -8.38
C HIS A 30 -19.59 2.77 -8.68
N HIS A 31 -19.39 1.48 -9.00
CA HIS A 31 -18.06 1.00 -9.41
C HIS A 31 -17.59 1.71 -10.70
N LYS A 32 -18.50 1.96 -11.65
CA LYS A 32 -18.16 2.69 -12.87
C LYS A 32 -17.78 4.14 -12.56
N VAL A 33 -18.57 4.81 -11.73
CA VAL A 33 -18.31 6.19 -11.31
C VAL A 33 -16.97 6.31 -10.58
N GLU A 34 -16.64 5.35 -9.72
CA GLU A 34 -15.36 5.31 -9.01
C GLU A 34 -14.19 5.19 -10.00
N VAL A 35 -14.27 4.27 -10.97
CA VAL A 35 -13.26 4.12 -12.02
C VAL A 35 -13.09 5.40 -12.83
N PHE A 36 -14.18 6.08 -13.20
CA PHE A 36 -14.05 7.35 -13.92
C PHE A 36 -13.39 8.44 -13.06
N ARG A 37 -13.68 8.48 -11.77
CA ARG A 37 -13.03 9.43 -10.85
C ARG A 37 -11.54 9.14 -10.65
N THR A 38 -11.14 7.87 -10.59
CA THR A 38 -9.71 7.52 -10.50
C THR A 38 -8.99 7.87 -11.78
N LEU A 39 -9.57 7.57 -12.94
CA LEU A 39 -8.99 7.92 -14.25
C LEU A 39 -8.82 9.43 -14.42
N ALA A 40 -9.80 10.24 -14.02
CA ALA A 40 -9.69 11.70 -14.08
C ALA A 40 -8.53 12.22 -13.20
N ARG A 41 -8.33 11.65 -12.01
CA ARG A 41 -7.20 12.00 -11.14
C ARG A 41 -5.86 11.54 -11.73
N GLU A 42 -5.82 10.38 -12.36
CA GLU A 42 -4.62 9.87 -13.01
C GLU A 42 -4.20 10.75 -14.18
N GLU A 43 -5.17 11.25 -14.96
CA GLU A 43 -4.92 12.21 -16.04
C GLU A 43 -4.35 13.53 -15.49
N GLU A 44 -4.99 14.09 -14.46
CA GLU A 44 -4.53 15.30 -13.78
C GLU A 44 -3.11 15.13 -13.22
N ASN A 45 -2.85 14.03 -12.50
CA ASN A 45 -1.52 13.73 -11.97
C ASN A 45 -0.49 13.57 -13.08
N SER A 46 -0.84 12.88 -14.17
CA SER A 46 0.05 12.70 -15.33
C SER A 46 0.45 14.04 -15.93
N PHE A 47 -0.50 14.98 -16.06
CA PHE A 47 -0.22 16.32 -16.54
C PHE A 47 0.84 17.04 -15.70
N TYR A 48 0.74 16.97 -14.36
CA TYR A 48 1.71 17.60 -13.46
C TYR A 48 3.07 16.91 -13.46
N LEU A 49 3.11 15.57 -13.53
CA LEU A 49 4.36 14.81 -13.47
C LEU A 49 5.19 14.88 -14.75
N THR A 50 4.59 15.25 -15.89
CA THR A 50 5.30 15.31 -17.18
C THR A 50 6.41 16.36 -17.25
N ARG A 51 6.36 17.42 -16.43
CA ARG A 51 7.25 18.59 -16.55
C ARG A 51 8.02 18.81 -15.24
N PRO A 52 9.08 18.03 -15.00
CA PRO A 52 9.92 18.21 -13.82
C PRO A 52 10.67 19.55 -13.88
N TYR A 53 10.91 20.15 -12.71
CA TYR A 53 11.65 21.41 -12.59
C TYR A 53 13.15 21.24 -12.82
N LEU A 54 13.73 20.12 -12.35
CA LEU A 54 15.14 19.78 -12.54
C LEU A 54 15.30 18.66 -13.55
N THR A 55 16.37 18.73 -14.30
CA THR A 55 16.85 17.56 -15.07
C THR A 55 17.47 16.54 -14.11
N GLN A 56 17.52 15.28 -14.54
CA GLN A 56 18.09 14.20 -13.73
C GLN A 56 19.55 14.46 -13.33
N GLU A 57 20.33 15.08 -14.22
CA GLU A 57 21.72 15.47 -13.94
C GLU A 57 21.83 16.55 -12.86
N GLN A 58 20.90 17.51 -12.85
CA GLN A 58 20.84 18.57 -11.84
C GLN A 58 20.32 18.06 -10.49
N GLU A 59 19.40 17.08 -10.49
CA GLU A 59 18.92 16.46 -9.27
C GLU A 59 20.00 15.58 -8.61
N PHE A 60 20.89 15.00 -9.41
CA PHE A 60 21.94 14.13 -8.92
C PHE A 60 22.77 14.80 -7.83
N ARG A 61 22.75 14.23 -6.62
CA ARG A 61 23.42 14.71 -5.39
C ARG A 61 22.96 16.05 -4.81
N SER A 62 21.94 16.72 -5.36
CA SER A 62 21.42 17.98 -4.80
C SER A 62 21.06 17.87 -3.29
N GLY A 63 20.48 16.73 -2.87
CA GLY A 63 20.16 16.47 -1.47
C GLY A 63 21.27 15.81 -0.63
N TYR A 64 22.43 15.50 -1.24
CA TYR A 64 23.53 14.80 -0.55
C TYR A 64 24.27 15.74 0.39
N GLU A 65 24.57 16.97 -0.06
CA GLU A 65 25.26 17.99 0.73
C GLU A 65 24.46 18.42 1.96
N LEU A 66 23.12 18.41 1.83
CA LEU A 66 22.23 18.76 2.94
C LEU A 66 22.27 17.73 4.09
N GLY A 67 22.75 16.50 3.83
CA GLY A 67 23.03 15.47 4.83
C GLY A 67 21.80 14.99 5.65
N ALA A 68 20.61 15.50 5.37
CA ALA A 68 19.41 15.23 6.16
C ALA A 68 19.00 13.75 6.12
N LYS A 69 19.26 13.05 5.00
CA LYS A 69 19.02 11.61 4.88
C LYS A 69 19.96 10.80 5.80
N GLN A 70 21.25 11.14 5.83
CA GLN A 70 22.25 10.51 6.72
C GLN A 70 21.93 10.77 8.18
N LYS A 71 21.66 12.03 8.56
CA LYS A 71 21.25 12.39 9.94
C LYS A 71 19.98 11.65 10.38
N ARG A 72 19.00 11.47 9.47
CA ARG A 72 17.80 10.66 9.74
C ARG A 72 18.15 9.19 9.95
N TYR A 73 19.00 8.62 9.08
CA TYR A 73 19.45 7.24 9.19
C TYR A 73 20.20 6.97 10.50
N GLU A 74 21.16 7.83 10.86
CA GLU A 74 21.89 7.79 12.12
C GLU A 74 20.97 7.91 13.33
N ARG A 75 19.97 8.80 13.27
CA ARG A 75 18.95 8.92 14.32
C ARG A 75 18.15 7.62 14.47
N THR A 76 17.75 6.99 13.37
CA THR A 76 17.00 5.73 13.41
C THR A 76 17.83 4.60 14.00
N ILE A 77 19.11 4.49 13.61
CA ILE A 77 20.05 3.51 14.18
C ILE A 77 20.35 3.80 15.65
N GLY A 78 20.58 5.06 16.00
CA GLY A 78 20.81 5.47 17.38
C GLY A 78 19.63 5.12 18.28
N LYS A 79 18.39 5.35 17.80
CA LYS A 79 17.16 4.93 18.48
C LYS A 79 17.04 3.42 18.61
N SER A 80 17.32 2.66 17.55
CA SER A 80 17.24 1.19 17.62
C SER A 80 18.26 0.62 18.60
N LYS A 81 19.49 1.17 18.62
CA LYS A 81 20.53 0.81 19.61
C LYS A 81 20.09 1.17 21.04
N LEU A 82 19.51 2.36 21.24
CA LEU A 82 18.99 2.79 22.54
C LEU A 82 17.90 1.84 23.06
N ASN A 83 16.99 1.41 22.19
CA ASN A 83 15.92 0.48 22.55
C ASN A 83 16.41 -0.95 22.87
N MET A 84 17.62 -1.31 22.45
CA MET A 84 18.26 -2.60 22.76
C MET A 84 19.03 -2.59 24.08
N LEU A 85 19.29 -1.41 24.65
CA LEU A 85 19.98 -1.30 25.93
C LEU A 85 18.97 -1.59 27.05
N PRO A 86 19.29 -2.49 28.01
CA PRO A 86 18.42 -2.71 29.15
C PRO A 86 18.31 -1.41 29.97
N ASN A 87 17.11 -1.08 30.42
CA ASN A 87 16.93 -0.03 31.41
C ASN A 87 17.78 -0.40 32.64
N LYS A 88 18.74 0.43 33.02
CA LYS A 88 19.52 0.23 34.24
C LYS A 88 18.55 0.31 35.41
N THR A 89 18.07 -0.81 35.91
CA THR A 89 17.42 -0.88 37.22
C THR A 89 18.51 -0.58 38.23
N THR A 90 18.63 0.69 38.63
CA THR A 90 19.39 1.04 39.82
C THR A 90 18.73 0.32 40.99
N PRO A 91 19.45 -0.54 41.74
CA PRO A 91 18.89 -1.04 42.99
C PRO A 91 18.66 0.17 43.89
N VAL A 92 17.39 0.44 44.21
CA VAL A 92 17.04 1.35 45.30
C VAL A 92 17.58 0.66 46.56
N VAL A 93 18.57 1.30 47.16
CA VAL A 93 19.27 0.84 48.37
C VAL A 93 18.31 0.70 49.53
#